data_AF-A0A7V9JNM0-F1
#
_entry.id   AF-A0A7V9JNM0-F1
#
_cell.length_a   1.000
_cell.length_b   1.000
_cell.length_c   1.000
_cell.angle_alpha   90.00
_cell.angle_beta   90.00
_cell.angle_gamma   90.00
#
_symmetry.space_group_name_H-M   'P 1'
#
loop_
_entity.id
_entity.type
_entity.pdbx_description
1 polymer ?
#
loop_
_entity_poly.entity_id
_entity_poly.type
_entity_poly.pdbx_seq_one_letter_code
_entity_poly.pdbx_strand_id
1 'polypeptide(L)' 'MNADQSGPVRGKRDPNRRVIDVHCSVHGGPRGFTNLVLTKRGEIIELDPHVTGECVIILDEVAATELFGVLGEWLG' A
#
# COMPACT_ATOMS: atom_id res chain seq x y z
N MET A 1 -29.52 -10.24 -5.90
CA MET A 1 -29.60 -9.27 -4.78
C MET A 1 -29.06 -10.00 -3.56
N ASN A 2 -27.94 -9.68 -2.91
CA ASN A 2 -26.97 -8.59 -3.03
C ASN A 2 -25.60 -9.20 -2.74
N ALA A 3 -24.60 -8.84 -3.55
CA ALA A 3 -23.22 -9.04 -3.15
C ALA A 3 -23.01 -8.21 -1.87
N ASP A 4 -22.55 -8.87 -0.82
CA ASP A 4 -22.02 -8.26 0.39
C ASP A 4 -20.85 -7.36 -0.03
N GLN A 5 -21.16 -6.12 -0.39
CA GLN A 5 -20.19 -5.07 -0.56
C GLN A 5 -19.76 -4.68 0.85
N SER A 6 -18.80 -5.42 1.38
CA SER A 6 -18.03 -5.04 2.55
C SER A 6 -17.16 -3.83 2.17
N GLY A 7 -17.79 -2.67 2.02
CA GLY A 7 -17.09 -1.40 1.88
C GLY A 7 -16.17 -1.19 3.09
N PRO A 8 -15.09 -0.42 2.95
CA PRO A 8 -14.09 -0.28 3.99
C PRO A 8 -14.72 0.30 5.27
N VAL A 9 -14.74 -0.52 6.32
CA VAL A 9 -15.20 -0.13 7.66
C VAL A 9 -14.27 0.97 8.17
N ARG A 10 -14.67 2.24 8.02
CA ARG A 10 -14.05 3.38 8.73
C ARG A 10 -14.35 3.23 10.21
N GLY A 11 -13.53 2.47 10.94
CA GLY A 11 -13.83 2.22 12.35
C GLY A 11 -12.93 1.25 13.11
N LYS A 12 -11.66 1.07 12.73
CA LYS A 12 -10.56 0.63 13.60
C LYS A 12 -9.27 0.83 12.79
N ARG A 13 -8.22 1.43 13.34
CA ARG A 13 -6.92 1.41 12.65
C ARG A 13 -6.49 -0.05 12.57
N ASP A 14 -6.43 -0.58 11.36
CA ASP A 14 -5.85 -1.90 11.11
C ASP A 14 -4.40 -1.89 11.70
N PRO A 15 -4.08 -2.75 12.67
CA PRO A 15 -2.78 -2.73 13.34
C PRO A 15 -1.63 -3.09 12.38
N ASN A 16 -1.94 -3.71 11.23
CA ASN A 16 -0.99 -4.03 10.18
C ASN A 16 -0.92 -2.95 9.10
N ARG A 17 -1.69 -1.87 9.24
CA ARG A 17 -1.65 -0.74 8.32
C ARG A 17 -0.55 0.24 8.70
N ARG A 18 0.24 0.67 7.73
CA ARG A 18 1.24 1.74 7.83
C ARG A 18 0.97 2.77 6.75
N VAL A 19 1.35 4.01 7.02
CA VAL A 19 1.28 5.11 6.07
C VAL A 19 2.68 5.68 5.97
N ILE A 20 3.20 5.80 4.76
CA ILE A 20 4.51 6.36 4.46
C ILE A 20 4.30 7.56 3.54
N ASP A 21 4.91 8.68 3.92
CA ASP A 21 4.94 9.88 3.12
C ASP A 21 5.89 9.67 1.93
N VAL A 22 5.37 9.73 0.70
CA VAL A 22 6.14 9.51 -0.53
C VAL A 22 5.80 10.54 -1.61
N HIS A 23 6.42 10.43 -2.78
CA HIS A 23 6.13 11.27 -3.93
C HIS A 23 5.52 10.46 -5.08
N CYS A 24 4.50 11.02 -5.74
CA CYS A 24 3.93 10.46 -6.97
C CYS A 24 4.34 11.32 -8.16
N SER A 25 4.99 10.72 -9.16
CA SER A 25 5.39 11.40 -10.39
C SER A 25 4.22 11.69 -11.34
N VAL A 26 3.07 11.03 -11.14
CA VAL A 26 1.89 11.12 -12.01
C VAL A 26 0.83 12.06 -11.44
N HIS A 27 0.56 12.01 -10.14
CA HIS A 27 -0.48 12.82 -9.51
C HIS A 27 0.07 14.15 -8.99
N GLY A 28 -0.32 15.24 -9.65
CA GLY A 28 0.09 16.62 -9.37
C GLY A 28 -0.56 17.28 -8.15
N GLY A 29 -0.64 16.56 -7.02
CA GLY A 29 -1.06 17.15 -5.74
C GLY A 29 -0.10 18.25 -5.25
N PRO A 30 -0.41 18.95 -4.15
CA PRO A 30 0.44 20.01 -3.60
C PRO A 30 1.86 19.47 -3.37
N ARG A 31 2.83 19.93 -4.18
CA ARG A 31 4.24 19.51 -4.21
C ARG A 31 4.52 18.02 -4.52
N GLY A 32 3.65 17.34 -5.26
CA GLY A 32 3.90 15.95 -5.69
C GLY A 32 3.98 14.95 -4.53
N PHE A 33 3.42 15.29 -3.38
CA PHE A 33 3.31 14.44 -2.20
C PHE A 33 2.12 13.48 -2.35
N THR A 34 2.31 12.21 -1.98
CA THR A 34 1.24 11.23 -1.78
C THR A 34 1.55 10.36 -0.57
N ASN A 35 0.53 9.70 -0.05
CA ASN A 35 0.68 8.70 1.00
C ASN A 35 0.72 7.30 0.36
N LEU A 36 1.77 6.54 0.62
CA LEU A 36 1.78 5.11 0.37
C LEU A 36 1.22 4.38 1.59
N VAL A 37 0.09 3.71 1.41
CA VAL A 37 -0.51 2.89 2.47
C VAL A 37 -0.08 1.45 2.28
N LEU A 38 0.54 0.87 3.30
CA LEU A 38 0.90 -0.54 3.34
C LEU A 38 -0.04 -1.27 4.28
N THR A 39 -0.56 -2.43 3.87
CA THR A 39 -1.36 -3.30 4.74
C THR A 39 -0.91 -4.76 4.59
N LYS A 40 -0.57 -5.42 5.71
CA LYS A 40 -0.32 -6.87 5.72
C LYS A 40 -1.60 -7.65 6.06
N ARG A 41 -1.99 -8.60 5.20
CA ARG A 41 -3.12 -9.51 5.43
C ARG A 41 -2.67 -10.96 5.22
N GLY A 42 -2.36 -11.66 6.32
CA GLY A 42 -1.80 -13.01 6.20
C GLY A 42 -0.48 -12.97 5.42
N GLU A 43 -0.44 -13.64 4.28
CA GLU A 43 0.73 -13.79 3.40
C GLU A 43 0.82 -12.73 2.29
N ILE A 44 -0.14 -11.80 2.23
CA ILE A 44 -0.12 -10.71 1.25
C ILE A 44 0.21 -9.35 1.88
N ILE A 45 0.89 -8.52 1.11
CA ILE A 45 1.20 -7.12 1.40
C ILE A 45 0.58 -6.26 0.30
N GLU A 46 -0.35 -5.40 0.67
CA GLU A 46 -0.97 -4.41 -0.19
C GLU A 46 -0.21 -3.09 -0.10
N LEU A 47 0.15 -2.51 -1.25
CA LEU A 47 0.74 -1.18 -1.41
C LEU A 47 -0.26 -0.32 -2.20
N ASP A 48 -0.87 0.66 -1.54
CA ASP A 48 -1.79 1.63 -2.15
C ASP A 48 -1.12 3.02 -2.19
N PRO A 49 -0.43 3.37 -3.29
CA PRO A 49 0.24 4.66 -3.49
C PRO A 49 -0.69 5.88 -3.56
N HIS A 50 -1.99 5.71 -3.78
CA HIS A 50 -2.92 6.84 -3.95
C HIS A 50 -3.93 6.98 -2.83
N VAL A 51 -4.00 6.02 -1.90
CA VAL A 51 -4.97 5.97 -0.77
C VAL A 51 -6.43 5.97 -1.22
N THR A 52 -6.68 6.07 -2.52
CA THR A 52 -7.98 5.96 -3.18
C THR A 52 -8.31 4.51 -3.53
N GLY A 53 -7.34 3.59 -3.46
CA GLY A 53 -7.49 2.20 -3.91
C GLY A 53 -7.52 2.05 -5.44
N GLU A 54 -7.25 3.11 -6.20
CA GLU A 54 -7.31 3.09 -7.68
C GLU A 54 -6.06 2.47 -8.31
N CYS A 55 -4.95 2.40 -7.58
CA CYS A 55 -3.73 1.73 -7.99
C CYS A 55 -3.20 0.95 -6.78
N VAL A 56 -3.56 -0.33 -6.64
CA VAL A 56 -3.07 -1.19 -5.56
C VAL A 56 -2.11 -2.21 -6.14
N ILE A 57 -0.90 -2.28 -5.59
CA ILE A 57 0.09 -3.33 -5.88
C ILE A 57 -0.02 -4.37 -4.76
N ILE A 58 -0.14 -5.64 -5.12
CA ILE A 58 -0.23 -6.75 -4.17
C ILE A 58 1.03 -7.59 -4.33
N LEU A 59 1.73 -7.82 -3.22
CA LEU A 59 2.89 -8.68 -3.13
C LEU A 59 2.53 -9.87 -2.23
N ASP A 60 2.90 -11.07 -2.63
CA ASP A 60 2.99 -12.20 -1.69
C ASP A 60 4.31 -12.13 -0.90
N GLU A 61 4.54 -13.06 0.02
CA GLU A 61 5.75 -13.06 0.85
C GLU A 61 7.03 -13.24 0.02
N VAL A 62 6.99 -13.93 -1.11
CA VAL A 62 8.15 -14.14 -1.99
C VAL A 62 8.51 -12.84 -2.69
N ALA A 63 7.55 -12.22 -3.39
CA ALA A 63 7.75 -10.96 -4.09
C ALA A 63 8.12 -9.81 -3.11
N ALA A 64 7.54 -9.81 -1.91
CA ALA A 64 7.91 -8.85 -0.87
C ALA A 64 9.36 -9.03 -0.40
N THR A 65 9.81 -10.27 -0.26
CA THR A 65 11.20 -10.60 0.10
C THR A 65 12.18 -10.19 -0.99
N GLU A 66 11.83 -10.44 -2.25
CA GLU A 66 12.64 -10.01 -3.41
C GLU A 66 12.75 -8.48 -3.47
N LEU A 67 11.63 -7.76 -3.31
CA LEU A 67 11.63 -6.30 -3.24
C LEU A 67 12.51 -5.80 -2.08
N PHE A 68 12.40 -6.42 -0.89
CA PHE A 68 13.26 -6.09 0.24
C PHE A 68 14.74 -6.32 -0.06
N GLY A 69 15.09 -7.41 -0.74
CA GLY A 69 16.46 -7.70 -1.17
C GLY A 69 17.03 -6.63 -2.09
N VAL A 70 16.26 -6.22 -3.12
CA VAL A 70 16.66 -5.15 -4.05
C VAL A 70 16.83 -3.81 -3.32
N LEU A 71 15.87 -3.45 -2.45
CA LEU A 71 15.95 -2.21 -1.69
C LEU A 71 17.15 -2.22 -0.72
N GLY A 72 17.41 -3.34 -0.05
CA GLY A 72 18.58 -3.52 0.82
C GLY A 72 19.89 -3.35 0.04
N GLU A 73 20.03 -4.01 -1.12
CA GLU A 73 21.20 -3.84 -1.99
C GLU A 73 21.45 -2.37 -2.35
N TRP A 74 20.39 -1.61 -2.66
CA TRP A 74 20.51 -0.21 -3.07
C TRP A 74 20.76 0.77 -1.92
N LEU A 75 20.32 0.43 -0.71
CA LEU A 75 20.39 1.31 0.47
C LEU A 75 21.54 1.00 1.43
N GLY A 76 22.16 -0.20 1.33
CA GLY A 76 23.30 -0.65 2.14
C GLY A 76 22.92 -1.51 3.34
#